data_AF-A0A2A6HAG4-F1
#
_entry.id   AF-A0A2A6HAG4-F1
#
_cell.length_a   1.000
_cell.length_b   1.000
_cell.length_c   1.000
_cell.angle_alpha   90.00
_cell.angle_beta   90.00
_cell.angle_gamma   90.00
#
_symmetry.space_group_name_H-M   'P 1'
#
loop_
_entity.id
_entity.type
_entity.pdbx_description
1 polymer ?
#
loop_
_entity_poly.entity_id
_entity_poly.type
_entity_poly.pdbx_seq_one_letter_code
_entity_poly.pdbx_strand_id
1 'polypeptide(L)'
;RQGRSNAAWADALKATHPDLSAADAATIVGALKQDIAKRTTFQTVSAQDQARLDEIARQTPRQSRQSKGAWADALKAVHPDLSAADAAAIVGAVKRAIARRAAFQTVSAQDQARLDEITRQTPQLPGQSKGAWADALKAAHPDLSAADTATIVGSVKHNIAKRAAFQTVSAQDQARLDEIARQTPRQSRQSKGAWADALKAAHPDLSAADAAIIVGALKDDIAVRAAFRTVSAQDQARLDEIARQTPRQSRQSKGAWADALKAAHPDLSAADAATIVGAAKDEIARRAAFRTVSAQDQARLDEIARQTPQLPGQSNAAWADALKAAHPDLSAADAAIIVGAVKQDIAKRAAFRTVSAQDQARLDEIAAATPRQGRSNAAWADALKATHPDLSAADAAIIVGTFKDDIARRAAFRTVSAQDQARLDEIKAAIPQLPGQSKGAWADALKAAHPDLSAADAAIIVGAVRRDIAVRTAFQTVSAQDQARLDEIARQTPQLPGQSNAAWADALKAAHPDLSAADAAIIVGASKKRIARRAAFKVIWSCPQKTGHAQV
;
A
#
# COMPACT_ATOMS: atom_id res chain seq x y z
N ARG A 1 -44.45 -0.58 -13.07
CA ARG A 1 -44.07 -1.51 -11.99
C ARG A 1 -44.43 -2.98 -12.28
N GLN A 2 -45.32 -3.28 -13.23
CA GLN A 2 -45.62 -4.67 -13.62
C GLN A 2 -44.42 -5.32 -14.34
N GLY A 3 -43.83 -6.36 -13.74
CA GLY A 3 -42.90 -7.30 -14.38
C GLY A 3 -41.44 -6.89 -14.60
N ARG A 4 -41.03 -5.65 -14.30
CA ARG A 4 -39.63 -5.20 -14.45
C ARG A 4 -38.89 -5.25 -13.11
N SER A 5 -37.66 -5.77 -13.11
CA SER A 5 -36.77 -5.69 -11.95
C SER A 5 -36.49 -4.23 -11.56
N ASN A 6 -36.23 -3.96 -10.28
CA ASN A 6 -35.91 -2.60 -9.79
C ASN A 6 -34.75 -1.96 -10.58
N ALA A 7 -33.82 -2.80 -11.05
CA ALA A 7 -32.74 -2.48 -11.97
C ALA A 7 -33.23 -1.95 -13.34
N ALA A 8 -34.08 -2.71 -14.03
CA ALA A 8 -34.63 -2.31 -15.33
C ALA A 8 -35.57 -1.11 -15.22
N TRP A 9 -36.24 -0.96 -14.07
CA TRP A 9 -37.07 0.20 -13.79
C TRP A 9 -36.23 1.46 -13.55
N ALA A 10 -35.09 1.35 -12.85
CA ALA A 10 -34.17 2.47 -12.64
C ALA A 10 -33.56 2.97 -13.96
N ASP A 11 -33.21 2.08 -14.89
CA ASP A 11 -32.71 2.47 -16.22
C ASP A 11 -33.77 3.17 -17.06
N ALA A 12 -35.01 2.66 -17.03
CA ALA A 12 -36.13 3.29 -17.73
C ALA A 12 -36.45 4.68 -17.16
N LEU A 13 -36.34 4.85 -15.83
CA LEU A 13 -36.49 6.15 -15.16
C LEU A 13 -35.36 7.11 -15.55
N LYS A 14 -34.11 6.64 -15.63
CA LYS A 14 -32.98 7.48 -16.08
C LYS A 14 -33.09 7.88 -17.55
N ALA A 15 -33.63 7.01 -18.40
CA ALA A 15 -33.87 7.30 -19.82
C ALA A 15 -34.97 8.34 -20.04
N THR A 16 -35.98 8.40 -19.16
CA THR A 16 -37.08 9.37 -19.21
C THR A 16 -36.80 10.65 -18.42
N HIS A 17 -35.94 10.56 -17.41
CA HIS A 17 -35.48 11.68 -16.59
C HIS A 17 -33.95 11.67 -16.52
N PRO A 18 -33.26 12.28 -17.51
CA PRO A 18 -31.80 12.25 -17.62
C PRO A 18 -31.07 12.83 -16.40
N ASP A 19 -31.71 13.75 -15.68
CA ASP A 19 -31.16 14.41 -14.49
C ASP A 19 -31.35 13.61 -13.20
N LEU A 20 -32.08 12.49 -13.24
CA LEU A 20 -32.40 11.68 -12.07
C LEU A 20 -31.12 11.10 -11.45
N SER A 21 -30.82 11.46 -10.21
CA SER A 21 -29.63 10.95 -9.52
C SER A 21 -29.78 9.47 -9.17
N ALA A 22 -28.66 8.76 -8.99
CA ALA A 22 -28.69 7.35 -8.55
C ALA A 22 -29.30 7.20 -7.14
N ALA A 23 -29.27 8.24 -6.31
CA ALA A 23 -29.91 8.25 -5.00
C ALA A 23 -31.43 8.37 -5.12
N ASP A 24 -31.90 9.26 -5.98
CA ASP A 24 -33.34 9.49 -6.19
C ASP A 24 -33.98 8.31 -6.91
N ALA A 25 -33.30 7.77 -7.93
CA ALA A 25 -33.71 6.54 -8.60
C ALA A 25 -33.78 5.36 -7.62
N ALA A 26 -32.80 5.22 -6.71
CA ALA A 26 -32.79 4.18 -5.69
C ALA A 26 -33.98 4.29 -4.72
N THR A 27 -34.34 5.51 -4.32
CA THR A 27 -35.51 5.79 -3.49
C THR A 27 -36.81 5.45 -4.22
N ILE A 28 -36.96 5.85 -5.49
CA ILE A 28 -38.16 5.61 -6.30
C ILE A 28 -38.35 4.10 -6.57
N VAL A 29 -37.26 3.39 -6.86
CA VAL A 29 -37.30 1.97 -7.21
C VAL A 29 -37.20 1.02 -6.01
N GLY A 30 -36.97 1.53 -4.80
CA GLY A 30 -36.80 0.72 -3.60
C GLY A 30 -35.56 -0.18 -3.68
N ALA A 31 -34.43 0.36 -4.12
CA ALA A 31 -33.15 -0.35 -4.24
C ALA A 31 -32.05 0.33 -3.42
N LEU A 32 -30.96 -0.39 -3.16
CA LEU A 32 -29.78 0.20 -2.53
C LEU A 32 -29.09 1.17 -3.50
N LYS A 33 -28.80 2.39 -3.03
CA LYS A 33 -28.07 3.42 -3.79
C LYS A 33 -26.79 2.90 -4.43
N GLN A 34 -26.07 2.02 -3.73
CA GLN A 34 -24.81 1.46 -4.22
C GLN A 34 -25.00 0.53 -5.43
N ASP A 35 -26.15 -0.10 -5.57
CA ASP A 35 -26.41 -1.03 -6.68
C ASP A 35 -26.95 -0.31 -7.91
N ILE A 36 -27.70 0.79 -7.72
CA ILE A 36 -28.08 1.70 -8.80
C ILE A 36 -26.87 2.48 -9.33
N ALA A 37 -25.98 2.97 -8.44
CA ALA A 37 -24.77 3.70 -8.82
C ALA A 37 -23.72 2.85 -9.57
N LYS A 38 -23.85 1.52 -9.56
CA LYS A 38 -22.98 0.60 -10.34
C LYS A 38 -23.46 0.40 -11.77
N ARG A 39 -24.66 0.86 -12.13
CA ARG A 39 -25.23 0.66 -13.47
C ARG A 39 -24.62 1.64 -14.46
N THR A 40 -24.32 1.17 -15.66
CA THR A 40 -23.72 1.94 -16.74
C THR A 40 -24.48 3.22 -17.07
N THR A 41 -25.82 3.16 -17.06
CA THR A 41 -26.78 4.29 -17.22
C THR A 41 -26.66 5.39 -16.17
N PHE A 42 -26.15 5.07 -14.97
CA PHE A 42 -25.88 6.02 -13.89
C PHE A 42 -24.38 6.29 -13.72
N GLN A 43 -23.53 5.62 -14.49
CA GLN A 43 -22.08 5.84 -14.57
C GLN A 43 -21.68 6.69 -15.77
N THR A 44 -22.53 6.81 -16.78
CA THR A 44 -22.38 7.79 -17.85
C THR A 44 -22.56 9.18 -17.27
N VAL A 45 -21.47 9.95 -17.29
CA VAL A 45 -21.46 11.40 -17.15
C VAL A 45 -22.55 11.92 -18.10
N SER A 46 -23.52 12.71 -17.62
CA SER A 46 -24.59 13.21 -18.49
C SER A 46 -23.98 13.95 -19.69
N ALA A 47 -24.62 13.97 -20.85
CA ALA A 47 -24.06 14.70 -22.01
C ALA A 47 -23.82 16.19 -21.70
N GLN A 48 -24.62 16.75 -20.79
CA GLN A 48 -24.44 18.10 -20.25
C GLN A 48 -23.21 18.19 -19.33
N ASP A 49 -22.99 17.23 -18.44
CA ASP A 49 -21.80 17.18 -17.61
C ASP A 49 -20.55 16.94 -18.47
N GLN A 50 -20.61 16.10 -19.50
CA GLN A 50 -19.48 15.88 -20.41
C GLN A 50 -19.16 17.15 -21.20
N ALA A 51 -20.18 17.84 -21.73
CA ALA A 51 -20.01 19.12 -22.39
C ALA A 51 -19.43 20.19 -21.44
N ARG A 52 -19.87 20.21 -20.18
CA ARG A 52 -19.32 21.07 -19.14
C ARG A 52 -17.86 20.74 -18.81
N LEU A 53 -17.50 19.45 -18.73
CA LEU A 53 -16.12 19.02 -18.48
C LEU A 53 -15.21 19.34 -19.68
N ASP A 54 -15.71 19.17 -20.91
CA ASP A 54 -15.01 19.52 -22.14
C ASP A 54 -14.81 21.04 -22.27
N GLU A 55 -15.79 21.83 -21.83
CA GLU A 55 -15.69 23.29 -21.73
C GLU A 55 -14.60 23.70 -20.73
N ILE A 56 -14.63 23.13 -19.52
CA ILE A 56 -13.61 23.37 -18.48
C ILE A 56 -12.21 22.99 -18.98
N ALA A 57 -12.09 21.86 -19.69
CA ALA A 57 -10.83 21.42 -20.29
C ALA A 57 -10.32 22.38 -21.38
N ARG A 58 -11.23 23.04 -22.11
CA ARG A 58 -10.91 24.03 -23.15
C ARG A 58 -10.48 25.37 -22.55
N GLN A 59 -11.09 25.77 -21.45
CA GLN A 59 -10.76 27.02 -20.73
C GLN A 59 -9.42 26.94 -20.00
N THR A 60 -9.05 25.76 -19.52
CA THR A 60 -7.74 25.52 -18.89
C THR A 60 -6.99 24.41 -19.65
N PRO A 61 -6.50 24.69 -20.88
CA PRO A 61 -5.85 23.68 -21.70
C PRO A 61 -4.54 23.22 -21.06
N ARG A 62 -4.24 21.93 -21.21
CA ARG A 62 -3.01 21.34 -20.67
C ARG A 62 -1.79 21.99 -21.33
N GLN A 63 -0.91 22.57 -20.53
CA GLN A 63 0.35 23.12 -21.03
C GLN A 63 1.32 22.00 -21.42
N SER A 64 2.16 22.25 -22.43
CA SER A 64 3.24 21.33 -22.81
C SER A 64 4.13 21.04 -21.59
N ARG A 65 4.40 19.76 -21.30
CA ARG A 65 5.16 19.26 -20.12
C ARG A 65 4.41 19.28 -18.78
N GLN A 66 3.16 19.74 -18.71
CA GLN A 66 2.36 19.68 -17.50
C GLN A 66 1.90 18.23 -17.21
N SER A 67 2.18 17.72 -16.01
CA SER A 67 1.70 16.39 -15.60
C SER A 67 0.18 16.39 -15.43
N LYS A 68 -0.48 15.23 -15.58
CA LYS A 68 -1.94 15.09 -15.35
C LYS A 68 -2.37 15.60 -13.96
N GLY A 69 -1.52 15.40 -12.95
CA GLY A 69 -1.76 15.92 -11.61
C GLY A 69 -1.61 17.43 -11.51
N ALA A 70 -0.57 18.00 -12.12
CA ALA A 70 -0.38 19.45 -12.16
C ALA A 70 -1.47 20.15 -13.00
N TRP A 71 -1.97 19.48 -14.03
CA TRP A 71 -3.11 19.95 -14.81
C TRP A 71 -4.41 19.91 -13.99
N ALA A 72 -4.62 18.84 -13.20
CA ALA A 72 -5.75 18.78 -12.27
C ALA A 72 -5.70 19.91 -11.23
N ASP A 73 -4.52 20.22 -10.68
CA ASP A 73 -4.36 21.32 -9.72
C ASP A 73 -4.63 22.68 -10.38
N ALA A 74 -4.18 22.89 -11.62
CA ALA A 74 -4.47 24.11 -12.38
C ALA A 74 -5.97 24.25 -12.69
N LEU A 75 -6.63 23.15 -13.09
CA LEU A 75 -8.08 23.11 -13.30
C LEU A 75 -8.84 23.45 -12.01
N LYS A 76 -8.37 22.97 -10.86
CA LYS A 76 -8.96 23.26 -9.54
C LYS A 76 -8.74 24.71 -9.10
N ALA A 77 -7.61 25.31 -9.49
CA ALA A 77 -7.32 26.72 -9.21
C ALA A 77 -8.23 27.66 -10.02
N VAL A 78 -8.54 27.31 -11.27
CA VAL A 78 -9.44 28.10 -12.15
C VAL A 78 -10.92 27.80 -11.86
N HIS A 79 -11.24 26.56 -11.46
CA HIS A 79 -12.60 26.13 -11.11
C HIS A 79 -12.62 25.57 -9.68
N PRO A 80 -12.75 26.43 -8.65
CA PRO A 80 -12.72 26.04 -7.24
C PRO A 80 -13.76 24.99 -6.84
N ASP A 81 -14.89 24.91 -7.55
CA ASP A 81 -15.95 23.93 -7.30
C ASP A 81 -15.72 22.57 -7.97
N LEU A 82 -14.64 22.43 -8.75
CA LEU A 82 -14.34 21.21 -9.49
C LEU A 82 -14.04 20.05 -8.54
N SER A 83 -14.81 18.96 -8.63
CA SER A 83 -14.61 17.80 -7.76
C SER A 83 -13.38 16.98 -8.19
N ALA A 84 -12.83 16.18 -7.27
CA ALA A 84 -11.73 15.27 -7.60
C ALA A 84 -12.13 14.16 -8.59
N ALA A 85 -13.43 13.88 -8.74
CA ALA A 85 -13.93 12.94 -9.73
C ALA A 85 -13.94 13.58 -11.13
N ASP A 86 -14.41 14.82 -11.21
CA ASP A 86 -14.54 15.59 -12.45
C ASP A 86 -13.17 15.96 -13.02
N ALA A 87 -12.26 16.42 -12.15
CA ALA A 87 -10.87 16.64 -12.54
C ALA A 87 -10.17 15.34 -12.99
N ALA A 88 -10.48 14.21 -12.36
CA ALA A 88 -9.94 12.92 -12.78
C ALA A 88 -10.47 12.47 -14.15
N ALA A 89 -11.74 12.78 -14.45
CA ALA A 89 -12.32 12.55 -15.77
C ALA A 89 -11.64 13.41 -16.84
N ILE A 90 -11.50 14.73 -16.60
CA ILE A 90 -10.85 15.66 -17.53
C ILE A 90 -9.39 15.26 -17.82
N VAL A 91 -8.61 14.97 -16.77
CA VAL A 91 -7.16 14.71 -16.93
C VAL A 91 -6.85 13.25 -17.27
N GLY A 92 -7.87 12.39 -17.38
CA GLY A 92 -7.72 10.96 -17.62
C GLY A 92 -6.86 10.28 -16.56
N ALA A 93 -7.19 10.51 -15.28
CA ALA A 93 -6.50 9.95 -14.12
C ALA A 93 -7.47 9.16 -13.22
N VAL A 94 -6.91 8.37 -12.30
CA VAL A 94 -7.72 7.65 -11.31
C VAL A 94 -8.21 8.64 -10.24
N LYS A 95 -9.53 8.68 -9.97
CA LYS A 95 -10.15 9.54 -8.93
C LYS A 95 -9.38 9.53 -7.60
N ARG A 96 -8.95 8.36 -7.15
CA ARG A 96 -8.18 8.20 -5.90
C ARG A 96 -6.81 8.88 -5.94
N ALA A 97 -6.19 8.99 -7.11
CA ALA A 97 -4.91 9.68 -7.27
C ALA A 97 -5.09 11.20 -7.23
N ILE A 98 -6.17 11.72 -7.83
CA ILE A 98 -6.50 13.16 -7.79
C ILE A 98 -6.99 13.58 -6.41
N ALA A 99 -7.84 12.79 -5.76
CA ALA A 99 -8.33 13.04 -4.39
C ALA A 99 -7.24 13.00 -3.30
N ARG A 100 -6.02 12.58 -3.63
CA ARG A 100 -4.84 12.62 -2.74
C ARG A 100 -3.96 13.84 -2.94
N ARG A 101 -4.25 14.67 -3.93
CA ARG A 101 -3.48 15.88 -4.23
C ARG A 101 -3.94 17.02 -3.32
N ALA A 102 -2.99 17.86 -2.91
CA ALA A 102 -3.25 18.98 -1.99
C ALA A 102 -4.41 19.87 -2.46
N ALA A 103 -4.48 20.20 -3.76
CA ALA A 103 -5.56 21.03 -4.33
C ALA A 103 -6.97 20.43 -4.19
N PHE A 104 -7.10 19.11 -4.05
CA PHE A 104 -8.37 18.39 -3.95
C PHE A 104 -8.60 17.75 -2.58
N GLN A 105 -7.59 17.80 -1.70
CA GLN A 105 -7.78 17.56 -0.29
C GLN A 105 -8.28 18.85 0.32
N THR A 106 -9.59 19.06 0.28
CA THR A 106 -10.24 20.10 1.08
C THR A 106 -10.20 19.69 2.55
N VAL A 107 -9.02 19.83 3.17
CA VAL A 107 -8.97 20.37 4.52
C VAL A 107 -9.26 21.85 4.27
N SER A 108 -10.39 22.38 4.77
CA SER A 108 -10.70 23.80 4.54
C SER A 108 -9.50 24.65 4.98
N ALA A 109 -9.25 25.82 4.39
CA ALA A 109 -8.14 26.69 4.85
C ALA A 109 -8.26 26.98 6.36
N GLN A 110 -9.49 26.98 6.89
CA GLN A 110 -9.81 27.03 8.31
C GLN A 110 -9.37 25.79 9.07
N ASP A 111 -9.62 24.57 8.56
CA ASP A 111 -9.13 23.33 9.16
C ASP A 111 -7.61 23.22 9.09
N GLN A 112 -6.96 23.69 8.01
CA GLN A 112 -5.51 23.67 7.90
C GLN A 112 -4.89 24.66 8.89
N ALA A 113 -5.45 25.87 8.98
CA ALA A 113 -5.06 26.84 10.00
C ALA A 113 -5.29 26.29 11.43
N ARG A 114 -6.39 25.55 11.66
CA ARG A 114 -6.66 24.88 12.93
C ARG A 114 -5.63 23.79 13.23
N LEU A 115 -5.22 22.99 12.25
CA LEU A 115 -4.21 21.94 12.44
C LEU A 115 -2.81 22.54 12.65
N ASP A 116 -2.47 23.62 11.94
CA ASP A 116 -1.22 24.36 12.11
C ASP A 116 -1.18 25.03 13.49
N GLU A 117 -2.33 25.54 13.96
CA GLU A 117 -2.48 26.09 15.31
C GLU A 117 -2.25 25.04 16.39
N ILE A 118 -2.88 23.88 16.26
CA ILE A 118 -2.69 22.74 17.16
C ILE A 118 -1.23 22.27 17.16
N THR A 119 -0.58 22.27 15.99
CA THR A 119 0.84 21.94 15.85
C THR A 119 1.74 22.95 16.58
N ARG A 120 1.38 24.23 16.55
CA ARG A 120 2.08 25.31 17.26
C ARG A 120 1.89 25.22 18.78
N GLN A 121 0.71 24.83 19.23
CA GLN A 121 0.40 24.68 20.66
C GLN A 121 1.03 23.42 21.26
N THR A 122 1.15 22.35 20.48
CA THR A 122 1.77 21.08 20.90
C THR A 122 2.89 20.67 19.92
N PRO A 123 4.03 21.37 19.92
CA PRO A 123 5.13 21.08 19.01
C PRO A 123 5.80 19.74 19.34
N GLN A 124 6.38 19.10 18.32
CA GLN A 124 7.13 17.86 18.51
C GLN A 124 8.40 18.15 19.32
N LEU A 125 8.57 17.46 20.46
CA LEU A 125 9.77 17.61 21.27
C LEU A 125 10.99 16.93 20.60
N PRO A 126 12.22 17.46 20.79
CA PRO A 126 13.44 16.83 20.28
C PRO A 126 13.56 15.37 20.74
N GLY A 127 13.74 14.44 19.80
CA GLY A 127 13.83 12.99 20.08
C GLY A 127 12.48 12.27 20.28
N GLN A 128 11.36 13.00 20.31
CA GLN A 128 10.03 12.40 20.44
C GLN A 128 9.65 11.66 19.16
N SER A 129 9.22 10.40 19.29
CA SER A 129 8.72 9.67 18.14
C SER A 129 7.40 10.25 17.64
N LYS A 130 7.11 10.15 16.34
CA LYS A 130 5.82 10.56 15.75
C LYS A 130 4.60 9.95 16.46
N GLY A 131 4.75 8.74 17.01
CA GLY A 131 3.71 8.08 17.78
C GLY A 131 3.51 8.71 19.16
N ALA A 132 4.60 8.99 19.89
CA ALA A 132 4.52 9.67 21.17
C ALA A 132 4.00 11.11 21.02
N TRP A 133 4.35 11.78 19.92
CA TRP A 133 3.81 13.09 19.58
C TRP A 133 2.31 13.03 19.27
N ALA A 134 1.85 11.99 18.55
CA ALA A 134 0.43 11.76 18.32
C ALA A 134 -0.37 11.55 19.61
N ASP A 135 0.17 10.84 20.60
CA ASP A 135 -0.47 10.67 21.91
C ASP A 135 -0.50 11.98 22.70
N ALA A 136 0.58 12.76 22.66
CA ALA A 136 0.64 14.07 23.30
C ALA A 136 -0.37 15.06 22.68
N LEU A 137 -0.51 15.06 21.35
CA LEU A 137 -1.51 15.84 20.63
C LEU A 137 -2.94 15.44 21.04
N LYS A 138 -3.19 14.14 21.22
CA LYS A 138 -4.50 13.64 21.66
C LYS A 138 -4.82 13.98 23.12
N ALA A 139 -3.79 14.00 23.97
CA ALA A 139 -3.92 14.39 25.37
C ALA A 139 -4.21 15.89 25.52
N ALA A 140 -3.53 16.74 24.72
CA ALA A 140 -3.74 18.19 24.72
C ALA A 140 -5.03 18.61 24.00
N HIS A 141 -5.47 17.84 23.00
CA HIS A 141 -6.66 18.09 22.21
C HIS A 141 -7.55 16.82 22.14
N PRO A 142 -8.38 16.56 23.17
CA PRO A 142 -9.19 15.35 23.26
C PRO A 142 -10.14 15.11 22.07
N ASP A 143 -10.58 16.17 21.39
CA ASP A 143 -11.45 16.07 20.21
C ASP A 143 -10.70 15.79 18.90
N LEU A 144 -9.37 15.78 18.93
CA LEU A 144 -8.55 15.59 17.73
C LEU A 144 -8.74 14.18 17.15
N SER A 145 -9.15 14.10 15.88
CA SER A 145 -9.40 12.81 15.23
C SER A 145 -8.09 12.11 14.82
N ALA A 146 -8.12 10.78 14.69
CA ALA A 146 -6.96 10.03 14.21
C ALA A 146 -6.52 10.40 12.78
N ALA A 147 -7.42 10.98 11.97
CA ALA A 147 -7.11 11.47 10.63
C ALA A 147 -6.36 12.81 10.69
N ASP A 148 -6.84 13.72 11.55
CA ASP A 148 -6.24 15.03 11.78
C ASP A 148 -4.85 14.91 12.41
N THR A 149 -4.71 14.06 13.43
CA THR A 149 -3.41 13.77 14.03
C THR A 149 -2.47 13.13 13.01
N ALA A 150 -2.95 12.23 12.14
CA ALA A 150 -2.11 11.63 11.11
C ALA A 150 -1.58 12.68 10.11
N THR A 151 -2.40 13.69 9.81
CA THR A 151 -2.01 14.84 8.99
C THR A 151 -0.92 15.65 9.69
N ILE A 152 -1.11 16.00 10.97
CA ILE A 152 -0.14 16.76 11.77
C ILE A 152 1.20 16.03 11.89
N VAL A 153 1.20 14.76 12.32
CA VAL A 153 2.46 14.04 12.58
C VAL A 153 3.12 13.45 11.32
N GLY A 154 2.53 13.67 10.15
CA GLY A 154 2.96 13.10 8.89
C GLY A 154 3.03 11.57 8.97
N SER A 155 1.93 10.94 9.38
CA SER A 155 1.76 9.50 9.48
C SER A 155 0.51 9.05 8.72
N VAL A 156 0.25 7.74 8.70
CA VAL A 156 -0.96 7.19 8.08
C VAL A 156 -2.02 7.06 9.16
N LYS A 157 -3.27 7.48 8.89
CA LYS A 157 -4.44 7.31 9.79
C LYS A 157 -4.48 5.92 10.43
N HIS A 158 -4.18 4.90 9.63
CA HIS A 158 -4.12 3.50 10.05
C HIS A 158 -3.17 3.22 11.23
N ASN A 159 -2.04 3.93 11.32
CA ASN A 159 -1.08 3.78 12.41
C ASN A 159 -1.49 4.55 13.67
N ILE A 160 -2.19 5.68 13.49
CA ILE A 160 -2.68 6.51 14.61
C ILE A 160 -3.88 5.85 15.28
N ALA A 161 -4.84 5.34 14.50
CA ALA A 161 -6.05 4.69 15.02
C ALA A 161 -5.80 3.41 15.84
N LYS A 162 -4.59 2.81 15.75
CA LYS A 162 -4.18 1.65 16.54
C LYS A 162 -3.64 2.00 17.93
N ARG A 163 -3.41 3.29 18.20
CA ARG A 163 -2.79 3.73 19.46
C ARG A 163 -3.86 3.82 20.55
N ALA A 164 -3.47 3.47 21.77
CA ALA A 164 -4.36 3.46 22.93
C ALA A 164 -5.06 4.82 23.13
N ALA A 165 -4.34 5.94 22.98
CA ALA A 165 -4.90 7.29 23.12
C ALA A 165 -6.05 7.61 22.15
N PHE A 166 -6.17 6.88 21.03
CA PHE A 166 -7.22 7.05 20.02
C PHE A 166 -8.29 5.97 20.07
N GLN A 167 -8.16 5.01 20.98
CA GLN A 167 -9.18 4.01 21.28
C GLN A 167 -10.00 4.53 22.45
N THR A 168 -11.14 5.17 22.16
CA THR A 168 -12.07 5.64 23.19
C THR A 168 -12.81 4.45 23.77
N VAL A 169 -12.45 4.10 25.01
CA VAL A 169 -13.15 3.11 25.83
C VAL A 169 -13.45 3.76 27.18
N SER A 170 -14.61 3.50 27.76
CA SER A 170 -14.91 3.99 29.11
C SER A 170 -13.92 3.36 30.11
N ALA A 171 -13.64 4.01 31.25
CA ALA A 171 -12.75 3.43 32.27
C ALA A 171 -13.26 2.07 32.79
N GLN A 172 -14.59 1.90 32.84
CA GLN A 172 -15.25 0.63 33.19
C GLN A 172 -15.01 -0.45 32.12
N ASP A 173 -15.14 -0.10 30.84
CA ASP A 173 -14.84 -1.03 29.75
C ASP A 173 -13.35 -1.36 29.69
N GLN A 174 -12.47 -0.39 29.92
CA GLN A 174 -11.03 -0.64 29.95
C GLN A 174 -10.66 -1.62 31.07
N ALA A 175 -11.21 -1.44 32.27
CA ALA A 175 -11.01 -2.38 33.38
C ALA A 175 -11.53 -3.79 33.06
N ARG A 176 -12.70 -3.89 32.39
CA ARG A 176 -13.24 -5.16 31.91
C ARG A 176 -12.32 -5.82 30.88
N LEU A 177 -11.79 -5.06 29.93
CA LEU A 177 -10.90 -5.57 28.89
C LEU A 177 -9.53 -6.00 29.46
N ASP A 178 -8.99 -5.26 30.42
CA ASP A 178 -7.76 -5.58 31.12
C ASP A 178 -7.90 -6.87 31.93
N GLU A 179 -9.06 -7.07 32.58
CA GLU A 179 -9.38 -8.30 33.30
C GLU A 179 -9.47 -9.50 32.34
N ILE A 180 -10.15 -9.35 31.20
CA ILE A 180 -10.20 -10.38 30.14
C ILE A 180 -8.79 -10.73 29.64
N ALA A 181 -7.94 -9.71 29.41
CA ALA A 181 -6.56 -9.90 28.98
C ALA A 181 -5.70 -10.63 30.03
N ARG A 182 -5.97 -10.39 31.32
CA ARG A 182 -5.32 -11.04 32.46
C ARG A 182 -5.74 -12.51 32.59
N GLN A 183 -7.02 -12.81 32.38
CA GLN A 183 -7.56 -14.17 32.43
C GLN A 183 -7.10 -15.02 31.24
N THR A 184 -6.90 -14.41 30.06
CA THR A 184 -6.38 -15.08 28.86
C THR A 184 -5.09 -14.42 28.39
N PRO A 185 -3.96 -14.61 29.11
CA PRO A 185 -2.70 -13.96 28.78
C PRO A 185 -2.13 -14.46 27.46
N ARG A 186 -1.47 -13.56 26.73
CA ARG A 186 -0.83 -13.91 25.45
C ARG A 186 0.31 -14.90 25.67
N GLN A 187 0.28 -16.02 24.98
CA GLN A 187 1.37 -17.01 25.03
C GLN A 187 2.60 -16.54 24.25
N SER A 188 3.79 -16.95 24.70
CA SER A 188 5.06 -16.69 24.03
C SER A 188 5.03 -17.19 22.59
N ARG A 189 5.37 -16.33 21.62
CA ARG A 189 5.31 -16.55 20.14
C ARG A 189 3.91 -16.61 19.53
N GLN A 190 2.84 -16.44 20.30
CA GLN A 190 1.48 -16.35 19.77
C GLN A 190 1.31 -15.05 18.96
N SER A 191 0.76 -15.15 17.75
CA SER A 191 0.44 -13.96 16.94
C SER A 191 -0.73 -13.19 17.55
N LYS A 192 -0.86 -11.89 17.27
CA LYS A 192 -2.01 -11.08 17.73
C LYS A 192 -3.35 -11.68 17.33
N GLY A 193 -3.43 -12.22 16.11
CA GLY A 193 -4.64 -12.89 15.63
C GLY A 193 -4.94 -14.20 16.36
N ALA A 194 -3.92 -15.03 16.62
CA ALA A 194 -4.11 -16.26 17.38
C ALA A 194 -4.47 -15.99 18.84
N TRP A 195 -3.99 -14.87 19.41
CA TRP A 195 -4.40 -14.42 20.74
C TRP A 195 -5.85 -13.92 20.75
N ALA A 196 -6.27 -13.19 19.73
CA ALA A 196 -7.67 -12.78 19.57
C ALA A 196 -8.62 -13.98 19.49
N ASP A 197 -8.25 -15.03 18.74
CA ASP A 197 -9.07 -16.25 18.65
C ASP A 197 -9.16 -16.97 20.01
N ALA A 198 -8.06 -17.04 20.77
CA ALA A 198 -8.05 -17.62 22.11
C ALA A 198 -8.93 -16.81 23.09
N LEU A 199 -8.86 -15.48 23.02
CA LEU A 199 -9.72 -14.58 23.80
C LEU A 199 -11.20 -14.80 23.48
N LYS A 200 -11.56 -14.96 22.19
CA LYS A 200 -12.93 -15.25 21.78
C LYS A 200 -13.43 -16.62 22.22
N ALA A 201 -12.54 -17.62 22.26
CA ALA A 201 -12.87 -18.96 22.75
C ALA A 201 -13.12 -18.96 24.26
N ALA A 202 -12.33 -18.20 25.04
CA ALA A 202 -12.50 -18.07 26.49
C ALA A 202 -13.68 -17.14 26.87
N HIS A 203 -13.98 -16.15 26.03
CA HIS A 203 -15.04 -15.17 26.23
C HIS A 203 -15.93 -15.10 24.97
N PRO A 204 -16.93 -15.99 24.84
CA PRO A 204 -17.79 -16.07 23.65
C PRO A 204 -18.52 -14.77 23.31
N ASP A 205 -18.80 -13.92 24.29
CA ASP A 205 -19.46 -12.62 24.08
C ASP A 205 -18.49 -11.50 23.66
N LEU A 206 -17.18 -11.76 23.62
CA LEU A 206 -16.17 -10.77 23.26
C LEU A 206 -16.37 -10.29 21.82
N SER A 207 -16.59 -8.99 21.64
CA SER A 207 -16.77 -8.41 20.31
C SER A 207 -15.42 -8.33 19.55
N ALA A 208 -15.48 -8.24 18.22
CA ALA A 208 -14.27 -8.02 17.41
C ALA A 208 -13.59 -6.68 17.71
N ALA A 209 -14.35 -5.68 18.16
CA ALA A 209 -13.82 -4.38 18.55
C ALA A 209 -13.04 -4.48 19.87
N ASP A 210 -13.63 -5.15 20.86
CA ASP A 210 -13.04 -5.37 22.18
C ASP A 210 -11.77 -6.21 22.09
N ALA A 211 -11.80 -7.30 21.31
CA ALA A 211 -10.62 -8.11 21.06
C ALA A 211 -9.53 -7.32 20.32
N ALA A 212 -9.90 -6.42 19.40
CA ALA A 212 -8.94 -5.56 18.73
C ALA A 212 -8.25 -4.57 19.69
N ILE A 213 -8.97 -4.05 20.68
CA ILE A 213 -8.41 -3.21 21.74
C ILE A 213 -7.39 -4.03 22.56
N ILE A 214 -7.80 -5.20 23.07
CA ILE A 214 -6.94 -6.07 23.90
C ILE A 214 -5.64 -6.46 23.17
N VAL A 215 -5.73 -6.88 21.90
CA VAL A 215 -4.56 -7.36 21.15
C VAL A 215 -3.78 -6.24 20.45
N GLY A 216 -4.25 -4.99 20.55
CA GLY A 216 -3.71 -3.84 19.85
C GLY A 216 -3.70 -4.03 18.33
N ALA A 217 -4.84 -4.42 17.76
CA ALA A 217 -5.10 -4.58 16.33
C ALA A 217 -6.23 -3.65 15.88
N LEU A 218 -6.58 -3.69 14.58
CA LEU A 218 -7.79 -3.02 14.10
C LEU A 218 -8.98 -3.95 14.17
N LYS A 219 -10.15 -3.36 14.43
CA LYS A 219 -11.42 -4.06 14.38
C LYS A 219 -11.59 -4.84 13.08
N ASP A 220 -11.29 -4.24 11.93
CA ASP A 220 -11.46 -4.89 10.62
C ASP A 220 -10.54 -6.12 10.46
N ASP A 221 -9.30 -6.04 10.98
CA ASP A 221 -8.34 -7.15 10.93
C ASP A 221 -8.79 -8.33 11.81
N ILE A 222 -9.52 -8.05 12.90
CA ILE A 222 -10.07 -9.06 13.81
C ILE A 222 -11.41 -9.59 13.31
N ALA A 223 -12.29 -8.73 12.79
CA ALA A 223 -13.63 -9.07 12.32
C ALA A 223 -13.62 -10.05 11.13
N VAL A 224 -12.56 -10.05 10.32
CA VAL A 224 -12.41 -11.02 9.22
C VAL A 224 -11.97 -12.42 9.67
N ARG A 225 -11.60 -12.60 10.94
CA ARG A 225 -11.15 -13.89 11.48
C ARG A 225 -12.34 -14.80 11.77
N ALA A 226 -12.15 -16.11 11.54
CA ALA A 226 -13.21 -17.10 11.69
C ALA A 226 -13.92 -17.03 13.05
N ALA A 227 -13.17 -16.88 14.16
CA ALA A 227 -13.72 -16.80 15.50
C ALA A 227 -14.65 -15.58 15.74
N PHE A 228 -14.48 -14.49 14.98
CA PHE A 228 -15.24 -13.25 15.13
C PHE A 228 -16.23 -12.99 13.99
N ARG A 229 -16.27 -13.88 12.99
CA ARG A 229 -17.30 -13.82 11.96
C ARG A 229 -18.63 -14.23 12.59
N THR A 230 -19.51 -13.26 12.78
CA THR A 230 -20.92 -13.53 13.09
C THR A 230 -21.61 -14.05 11.84
N VAL A 231 -21.51 -15.35 11.60
CA VAL A 231 -22.44 -16.09 10.75
C VAL A 231 -23.58 -16.49 11.67
N SER A 232 -24.83 -16.20 11.30
CA SER A 232 -25.97 -16.64 12.14
C SER A 232 -25.91 -18.16 12.32
N ALA A 233 -26.37 -18.71 13.45
CA ALA A 233 -26.36 -20.17 13.64
C ALA A 233 -27.11 -20.90 12.51
N GLN A 234 -28.14 -20.26 11.95
CA GLN A 234 -28.87 -20.73 10.78
C GLN A 234 -28.00 -20.74 9.51
N ASP A 235 -27.26 -19.66 9.25
CA ASP A 235 -26.35 -19.59 8.12
C ASP A 235 -25.18 -20.57 8.28
N GLN A 236 -24.67 -20.77 9.50
CA GLN A 236 -23.59 -21.72 9.75
C GLN A 236 -24.08 -23.15 9.50
N ALA A 237 -25.26 -23.51 10.02
CA ALA A 237 -25.88 -24.81 9.74
C ALA A 237 -26.12 -25.02 8.24
N ARG A 238 -26.56 -23.98 7.52
CA ARG A 238 -26.72 -24.02 6.06
C ARG A 238 -25.38 -24.28 5.35
N LEU A 239 -24.32 -23.58 5.75
CA LEU A 239 -22.98 -23.74 5.15
C LEU A 239 -22.38 -25.11 5.46
N ASP A 240 -22.56 -25.62 6.68
CA ASP A 240 -22.10 -26.95 7.11
C ASP A 240 -22.84 -28.05 6.33
N GLU A 241 -24.14 -27.89 6.09
CA GLU A 241 -24.92 -28.81 5.26
C GLU A 241 -24.44 -28.82 3.81
N ILE A 242 -24.17 -27.65 3.22
CA ILE A 242 -23.58 -27.52 1.88
C ILE A 242 -22.21 -28.23 1.81
N ALA A 243 -21.36 -28.04 2.82
CA ALA A 243 -20.05 -28.68 2.91
C ALA A 243 -20.17 -30.21 3.03
N ARG A 244 -21.20 -30.70 3.72
CA ARG A 244 -21.51 -32.13 3.88
C ARG A 244 -22.02 -32.76 2.58
N GLN A 245 -22.83 -32.03 1.82
CA GLN A 245 -23.35 -32.48 0.52
C GLN A 245 -22.27 -32.51 -0.57
N THR A 246 -21.30 -31.61 -0.50
CA THR A 246 -20.14 -31.57 -1.41
C THR A 246 -18.83 -31.67 -0.64
N PRO A 247 -18.48 -32.85 -0.10
CA PRO A 247 -17.29 -33.02 0.73
C PRO A 247 -16.00 -32.85 -0.08
N ARG A 248 -14.97 -32.30 0.58
CA ARG A 248 -13.65 -32.12 -0.04
C ARG A 248 -13.02 -33.47 -0.35
N GLN A 249 -12.58 -33.65 -1.60
CA GLN A 249 -11.86 -34.86 -1.99
C GLN A 249 -10.40 -34.83 -1.50
N SER A 250 -9.83 -36.00 -1.24
CA SER A 250 -8.43 -36.16 -0.86
C SER A 250 -7.50 -35.51 -1.90
N ARG A 251 -6.56 -34.67 -1.45
CA ARG A 251 -5.62 -33.87 -2.27
C ARG A 251 -6.25 -32.74 -3.10
N GLN A 252 -7.56 -32.52 -3.03
CA GLN A 252 -8.20 -31.38 -3.70
C GLN A 252 -7.75 -30.05 -3.06
N SER A 253 -7.40 -29.05 -3.86
CA SER A 253 -7.07 -27.71 -3.34
C SER A 253 -8.33 -27.00 -2.82
N LYS A 254 -8.17 -26.02 -1.92
CA LYS A 254 -9.30 -25.19 -1.43
C LYS A 254 -10.05 -24.51 -2.57
N GLY A 255 -9.32 -24.05 -3.59
CA GLY A 255 -9.91 -23.44 -4.78
C GLY A 255 -10.70 -24.43 -5.64
N ALA A 256 -10.15 -25.61 -5.90
CA ALA A 256 -10.87 -26.65 -6.65
C ALA A 256 -12.12 -27.14 -5.91
N TRP A 257 -12.06 -27.19 -4.57
CA TRP A 257 -13.23 -27.50 -3.75
C TRP A 257 -14.29 -26.40 -3.82
N ALA A 258 -13.90 -25.13 -3.81
CA ALA A 258 -14.82 -24.01 -3.98
C ALA A 258 -15.54 -24.05 -5.35
N ASP A 259 -14.82 -24.39 -6.43
CA ASP A 259 -15.44 -24.54 -7.75
C ASP A 259 -16.45 -25.70 -7.78
N ALA A 260 -16.13 -26.83 -7.15
CA ALA A 260 -17.05 -27.96 -7.02
C ALA A 260 -18.30 -27.60 -6.21
N LEU A 261 -18.14 -26.87 -5.11
CA LEU A 261 -19.24 -26.33 -4.30
C LEU A 261 -20.13 -25.40 -5.12
N LYS A 262 -19.55 -24.53 -5.96
CA LYS A 262 -20.30 -23.62 -6.84
C LYS A 262 -21.06 -24.35 -7.94
N ALA A 263 -20.48 -25.43 -8.47
CA ALA A 263 -21.13 -26.27 -9.47
C ALA A 263 -22.34 -27.03 -8.88
N ALA A 264 -22.21 -27.54 -7.66
CA ALA A 264 -23.30 -28.23 -6.96
C ALA A 264 -24.37 -27.26 -6.40
N HIS A 265 -23.97 -26.03 -6.06
CA HIS A 265 -24.83 -25.00 -5.50
C HIS A 265 -24.66 -23.69 -6.29
N PRO A 266 -25.37 -23.53 -7.42
CA PRO A 266 -25.22 -22.36 -8.31
C PRO A 266 -25.45 -21.01 -7.63
N ASP A 267 -26.26 -20.96 -6.58
CA ASP A 267 -26.53 -19.74 -5.81
C ASP A 267 -25.48 -19.44 -4.73
N LEU A 268 -24.50 -20.33 -4.53
CA LEU A 268 -23.47 -20.16 -3.52
C LEU A 268 -22.62 -18.92 -3.81
N SER A 269 -22.60 -17.98 -2.87
CA SER A 269 -21.81 -16.76 -3.01
C SER A 269 -20.31 -17.05 -2.81
N ALA A 270 -19.44 -16.18 -3.35
CA ALA A 270 -18.00 -16.29 -3.12
C ALA A 270 -17.63 -16.15 -1.63
N ALA A 271 -18.44 -15.40 -0.86
CA ALA A 271 -18.24 -15.23 0.57
C ALA A 271 -18.56 -16.53 1.33
N ASP A 272 -19.68 -17.16 1.01
CA ASP A 272 -20.12 -18.42 1.59
C ASP A 272 -19.16 -19.56 1.26
N ALA A 273 -18.76 -19.67 -0.01
CA ALA A 273 -17.76 -20.64 -0.43
C ALA A 273 -16.41 -20.41 0.26
N ALA A 274 -15.97 -19.16 0.42
CA ALA A 274 -14.74 -18.84 1.16
C ALA A 274 -14.82 -19.23 2.65
N THR A 275 -16.00 -19.12 3.25
CA THR A 275 -16.26 -19.60 4.61
C THR A 275 -16.14 -21.13 4.67
N ILE A 276 -16.79 -21.86 3.77
CA ILE A 276 -16.76 -23.33 3.73
C ILE A 276 -15.33 -23.86 3.52
N VAL A 277 -14.59 -23.33 2.54
CA VAL A 277 -13.25 -23.85 2.22
C VAL A 277 -12.13 -23.26 3.08
N GLY A 278 -12.45 -22.31 3.96
CA GLY A 278 -11.49 -21.60 4.79
C GLY A 278 -10.46 -20.82 3.97
N ALA A 279 -10.91 -20.06 2.98
CA ALA A 279 -10.09 -19.19 2.13
C ALA A 279 -10.45 -17.71 2.29
N ALA A 280 -9.67 -16.82 1.67
CA ALA A 280 -10.04 -15.41 1.60
C ALA A 280 -11.16 -15.21 0.57
N LYS A 281 -12.15 -14.37 0.89
CA LYS A 281 -13.24 -14.02 -0.04
C LYS A 281 -12.71 -13.54 -1.39
N ASP A 282 -11.69 -12.68 -1.38
CA ASP A 282 -11.08 -12.14 -2.60
C ASP A 282 -10.39 -13.21 -3.45
N GLU A 283 -9.89 -14.28 -2.82
CA GLU A 283 -9.29 -15.40 -3.54
C GLU A 283 -10.35 -16.23 -4.27
N ILE A 284 -11.48 -16.50 -3.60
CA ILE A 284 -12.60 -17.23 -4.20
C ILE A 284 -13.35 -16.41 -5.25
N ALA A 285 -13.59 -15.12 -4.99
CA ALA A 285 -14.27 -14.22 -5.92
C ALA A 285 -13.50 -14.02 -7.25
N ARG A 286 -12.19 -14.29 -7.27
CA ARG A 286 -11.37 -14.22 -8.49
C ARG A 286 -11.46 -15.48 -9.35
N ARG A 287 -12.01 -16.59 -8.84
CA ARG A 287 -12.12 -17.85 -9.57
C ARG A 287 -13.23 -17.77 -10.60
N ALA A 288 -13.02 -18.43 -11.74
CA ALA A 288 -13.94 -18.41 -12.87
C ALA A 288 -15.39 -18.74 -12.45
N ALA A 289 -15.57 -19.78 -11.63
CA ALA A 289 -16.89 -20.23 -11.15
C ALA A 289 -17.68 -19.16 -10.36
N PHE A 290 -16.99 -18.18 -9.75
CA PHE A 290 -17.60 -17.14 -8.91
C PHE A 290 -17.57 -15.74 -9.54
N ARG A 291 -17.01 -15.60 -10.75
CA ARG A 291 -17.07 -14.34 -11.49
C ARG A 291 -18.50 -14.16 -12.01
N THR A 292 -19.22 -13.19 -11.46
CA THR A 292 -20.51 -12.77 -12.00
C THR A 292 -20.30 -11.93 -13.25
N VAL A 293 -20.28 -12.60 -14.40
CA VAL A 293 -20.44 -12.01 -15.73
C VAL A 293 -21.91 -12.20 -16.09
N SER A 294 -22.59 -11.18 -16.63
CA SER A 294 -23.98 -11.38 -17.09
C SER A 294 -24.01 -12.47 -18.17
N ALA A 295 -25.09 -13.25 -18.29
CA ALA A 295 -25.15 -14.31 -19.31
C ALA A 295 -24.96 -13.75 -20.74
N GLN A 296 -25.40 -12.50 -20.97
CA GLN A 296 -25.19 -11.79 -22.22
C GLN A 296 -23.72 -11.43 -22.45
N ASP A 297 -23.03 -10.91 -21.43
CA ASP A 297 -21.60 -10.62 -21.51
C ASP A 297 -20.77 -11.90 -21.67
N GLN A 298 -21.15 -12.98 -20.99
CA GLN A 298 -20.47 -14.26 -21.12
C GLN A 298 -20.61 -14.82 -22.53
N ALA A 299 -21.83 -14.82 -23.10
CA ALA A 299 -22.07 -15.25 -24.48
C ALA A 299 -21.28 -14.41 -25.49
N ARG A 300 -21.19 -13.08 -25.28
CA ARG A 300 -20.37 -12.20 -26.11
C ARG A 300 -18.88 -12.54 -26.02
N LEU A 301 -18.37 -12.79 -24.80
CA LEU A 301 -16.96 -13.13 -24.59
C LEU A 301 -16.61 -14.52 -25.15
N ASP A 302 -17.52 -15.48 -25.03
CA ASP A 302 -17.38 -16.83 -25.60
C ASP A 302 -17.36 -16.76 -27.14
N GLU A 303 -18.20 -15.91 -27.73
CA GLU A 303 -18.20 -15.67 -29.18
C GLU A 303 -16.87 -15.05 -29.65
N ILE A 304 -16.35 -14.06 -28.92
CA ILE A 304 -15.02 -13.48 -29.20
C ILE A 304 -13.91 -14.54 -29.10
N ALA A 305 -13.97 -15.39 -28.07
CA ALA A 305 -13.02 -16.49 -27.89
C ALA A 305 -13.11 -17.53 -29.02
N ARG A 306 -14.30 -17.77 -29.56
CA ARG A 306 -14.54 -18.66 -30.69
C ARG A 306 -14.03 -18.09 -32.01
N GLN A 307 -14.16 -16.77 -32.20
CA GLN A 307 -13.66 -16.07 -33.40
C GLN A 307 -12.12 -15.98 -33.41
N THR A 308 -11.50 -15.90 -32.24
CA THR A 308 -10.04 -15.91 -32.09
C THR A 308 -9.61 -17.00 -31.11
N PRO A 309 -9.59 -18.28 -31.52
CA PRO A 309 -9.28 -19.39 -30.63
C PRO A 309 -7.79 -19.42 -30.22
N GLN A 310 -7.51 -19.98 -29.04
CA GLN A 310 -6.14 -20.16 -28.57
C GLN A 310 -5.42 -21.20 -29.43
N LEU A 311 -4.24 -20.86 -29.95
CA LEU A 311 -3.42 -21.79 -30.71
C LEU A 311 -2.70 -22.79 -29.78
N PRO A 312 -2.45 -24.04 -30.23
CA PRO A 312 -1.69 -25.02 -29.45
C PRO A 312 -0.31 -24.47 -29.03
N GLY A 313 0.00 -24.52 -27.72
CA GLY A 313 1.25 -24.01 -27.16
C GLY A 313 1.32 -22.49 -26.97
N GLN A 314 0.27 -21.75 -27.35
CA GLN A 314 0.19 -20.31 -27.14
C GLN A 314 -0.07 -19.98 -25.67
N SER A 315 0.76 -19.14 -25.07
CA SER A 315 0.49 -18.66 -23.70
C SER A 315 -0.77 -17.79 -23.64
N ASN A 316 -1.47 -17.79 -22.51
CA ASN A 316 -2.66 -16.94 -22.30
C ASN A 316 -2.36 -15.45 -22.56
N ALA A 317 -1.12 -15.03 -22.34
CA ALA A 317 -0.69 -13.66 -22.58
C ALA A 317 -0.55 -13.34 -24.08
N ALA A 318 0.02 -14.26 -24.87
CA ALA A 318 0.08 -14.13 -26.32
C ALA A 318 -1.31 -14.24 -26.96
N TRP A 319 -2.18 -15.09 -26.40
CA TRP A 319 -3.58 -15.19 -26.83
C TRP A 319 -4.35 -13.89 -26.57
N ALA A 320 -4.14 -13.24 -25.42
CA ALA A 320 -4.75 -11.95 -25.12
C ALA A 320 -4.35 -10.85 -26.14
N ASP A 321 -3.09 -10.81 -26.57
CA ASP A 321 -2.66 -9.85 -27.59
C ASP A 321 -3.30 -10.14 -28.95
N ALA A 322 -3.42 -11.40 -29.34
CA ALA A 322 -4.11 -11.81 -30.57
C ALA A 322 -5.59 -11.40 -30.53
N LEU A 323 -6.26 -11.63 -29.39
CA LEU A 323 -7.64 -11.20 -29.16
C LEU A 323 -7.80 -9.68 -29.29
N LYS A 324 -6.86 -8.91 -28.75
CA LYS A 324 -6.87 -7.44 -28.85
C LYS A 324 -6.63 -6.92 -30.25
N ALA A 325 -5.79 -7.62 -31.02
CA ALA A 325 -5.52 -7.29 -32.41
C ALA A 325 -6.75 -7.55 -33.30
N ALA A 326 -7.45 -8.68 -33.08
CA ALA A 326 -8.68 -9.02 -33.80
C ALA A 326 -9.90 -8.19 -33.35
N HIS A 327 -9.92 -7.77 -32.08
CA HIS A 327 -11.00 -7.00 -31.48
C HIS A 327 -10.43 -5.74 -30.79
N PRO A 328 -10.20 -4.64 -31.54
CA PRO A 328 -9.58 -3.42 -31.02
C PRO A 328 -10.31 -2.80 -29.82
N ASP A 329 -11.62 -3.01 -29.70
CA ASP A 329 -12.43 -2.50 -28.59
C ASP A 329 -12.40 -3.41 -27.35
N LEU A 330 -11.75 -4.58 -27.44
CA LEU A 330 -11.69 -5.54 -26.33
C LEU A 330 -10.97 -4.94 -25.12
N SER A 331 -11.67 -4.86 -23.99
CA SER A 331 -11.09 -4.33 -22.76
C SER A 331 -10.06 -5.30 -22.17
N ALA A 332 -9.10 -4.79 -21.40
CA ALA A 332 -8.17 -5.65 -20.66
C ALA A 332 -8.87 -6.53 -19.61
N ALA A 333 -10.05 -6.13 -19.15
CA ALA A 333 -10.86 -6.94 -18.23
C ALA A 333 -11.50 -8.11 -18.97
N ASP A 334 -12.08 -7.84 -20.13
CA ASP A 334 -12.76 -8.80 -21.00
C ASP A 334 -11.76 -9.83 -21.54
N ALA A 335 -10.61 -9.38 -22.03
CA ALA A 335 -9.53 -10.26 -22.45
C ALA A 335 -9.03 -11.14 -21.30
N ALA A 336 -8.91 -10.60 -20.08
CA ALA A 336 -8.53 -11.38 -18.90
C ALA A 336 -9.58 -12.42 -18.50
N ILE A 337 -10.86 -12.16 -18.77
CA ILE A 337 -11.93 -13.14 -18.59
C ILE A 337 -11.75 -14.27 -19.61
N ILE A 338 -11.60 -13.94 -20.90
CA ILE A 338 -11.45 -14.91 -21.99
C ILE A 338 -10.23 -15.81 -21.78
N VAL A 339 -9.06 -15.23 -21.51
CA VAL A 339 -7.81 -16.01 -21.40
C VAL A 339 -7.55 -16.57 -19.99
N GLY A 340 -8.49 -16.39 -19.06
CA GLY A 340 -8.35 -16.85 -17.68
C GLY A 340 -7.17 -16.22 -16.93
N ALA A 341 -6.80 -14.97 -17.24
CA ALA A 341 -5.67 -14.26 -16.63
C ALA A 341 -6.11 -13.22 -15.59
N VAL A 342 -5.14 -12.61 -14.93
CA VAL A 342 -5.37 -11.47 -14.03
C VAL A 342 -5.48 -10.20 -14.88
N LYS A 343 -6.55 -9.42 -14.72
CA LYS A 343 -6.76 -8.14 -15.42
C LYS A 343 -5.52 -7.23 -15.37
N GLN A 344 -4.88 -7.13 -14.21
CA GLN A 344 -3.68 -6.30 -14.05
C GLN A 344 -2.52 -6.79 -14.93
N ASP A 345 -2.40 -8.09 -15.16
CA ASP A 345 -1.34 -8.64 -16.01
C ASP A 345 -1.63 -8.41 -17.49
N ILE A 346 -2.89 -8.49 -17.91
CA ILE A 346 -3.32 -8.15 -19.26
C ILE A 346 -3.20 -6.65 -19.53
N ALA A 347 -3.62 -5.80 -18.59
CA ALA A 347 -3.52 -4.34 -18.72
C ALA A 347 -2.07 -3.83 -18.78
N LYS A 348 -1.08 -4.63 -18.33
CA LYS A 348 0.35 -4.32 -18.46
C LYS A 348 0.86 -4.53 -19.88
N ARG A 349 0.17 -5.28 -20.73
CA ARG A 349 0.65 -5.66 -22.06
C ARG A 349 0.54 -4.50 -23.03
N ALA A 350 1.49 -4.40 -23.96
CA ALA A 350 1.55 -3.33 -24.95
C ALA A 350 0.21 -3.17 -25.70
N ALA A 351 -0.39 -4.29 -26.13
CA ALA A 351 -1.67 -4.29 -26.86
C ALA A 351 -2.84 -3.64 -26.11
N PHE A 352 -2.81 -3.61 -24.77
CA PHE A 352 -3.90 -3.10 -23.93
C PHE A 352 -3.58 -1.75 -23.27
N ARG A 353 -2.40 -1.18 -23.51
CA ARG A 353 -2.04 0.15 -23.02
C ARG A 353 -2.66 1.20 -23.94
N THR A 354 -3.50 2.06 -23.38
CA THR A 354 -3.98 3.27 -24.08
C THR A 354 -2.89 4.34 -24.02
N VAL A 355 -2.02 4.34 -25.03
CA VAL A 355 -1.10 5.44 -25.35
C VAL A 355 -1.65 6.07 -26.63
N SER A 356 -1.71 7.41 -26.73
CA SER A 356 -2.14 8.04 -27.98
C SER A 356 -1.20 7.60 -29.11
N ALA A 357 -1.69 7.46 -30.35
CA ALA A 357 -0.84 7.04 -31.47
C ALA A 357 0.38 7.96 -31.65
N GLN A 358 0.21 9.26 -31.35
CA GLN A 358 1.28 10.26 -31.34
C GLN A 358 2.31 10.00 -30.22
N ASP A 359 1.85 9.73 -29.00
CA ASP A 359 2.75 9.40 -27.89
C ASP A 359 3.46 8.06 -28.13
N GLN A 360 2.80 7.09 -28.75
CA GLN A 360 3.40 5.79 -29.06
C GLN A 360 4.49 5.93 -30.13
N ALA A 361 4.22 6.67 -31.22
CA ALA A 361 5.21 6.95 -32.26
C ALA A 361 6.45 7.66 -31.69
N ARG A 362 6.25 8.65 -30.80
CA ARG A 362 7.34 9.33 -30.11
C ARG A 362 8.16 8.38 -29.24
N LEU A 363 7.51 7.48 -28.50
CA LEU A 363 8.21 6.51 -27.65
C LEU A 363 8.97 5.47 -28.48
N ASP A 364 8.42 5.06 -29.62
CA ASP A 364 9.06 4.14 -30.56
C ASP A 364 10.28 4.78 -31.22
N GLU A 365 10.22 6.07 -31.56
CA GLU A 365 11.35 6.86 -32.06
C GLU A 365 12.49 6.93 -31.01
N ILE A 366 12.14 7.21 -29.75
CA ILE A 366 13.10 7.22 -28.64
C ILE A 366 13.72 5.83 -28.43
N ALA A 367 12.92 4.77 -28.53
CA ALA A 367 13.38 3.39 -28.39
C ALA A 367 14.31 2.97 -29.55
N ALA A 368 14.03 3.45 -30.76
CA ALA A 368 14.85 3.22 -31.95
C ALA A 368 16.18 3.97 -31.89
N ALA A 369 16.17 5.20 -31.37
CA ALA A 369 17.37 6.02 -31.17
C ALA A 369 18.31 5.44 -30.10
N THR A 370 17.76 4.79 -29.07
CA THR A 370 18.54 4.11 -28.02
C THR A 370 18.13 2.63 -27.90
N PRO A 371 18.59 1.75 -28.81
CA PRO A 371 18.17 0.35 -28.82
C PRO A 371 18.73 -0.43 -27.62
N ARG A 372 18.01 -1.47 -27.20
CA ARG A 372 18.30 -2.23 -25.98
C ARG A 372 19.67 -2.90 -25.94
N GLN A 373 20.23 -3.31 -27.09
CA GLN A 373 21.58 -3.91 -27.22
C GLN A 373 21.91 -4.98 -26.15
N GLY A 374 20.99 -5.91 -25.86
CA GLY A 374 21.21 -6.98 -24.87
C GLY A 374 21.21 -6.54 -23.38
N ARG A 375 20.94 -5.26 -23.09
CA ARG A 375 20.92 -4.73 -21.72
C ARG A 375 19.71 -5.23 -20.93
N SER A 376 19.84 -5.27 -19.61
CA SER A 376 18.69 -5.43 -18.71
C SER A 376 17.75 -4.23 -18.83
N ASN A 377 16.46 -4.40 -18.56
CA ASN A 377 15.48 -3.29 -18.64
C ASN A 377 15.88 -2.09 -17.76
N ALA A 378 16.56 -2.36 -16.64
CA ALA A 378 17.12 -1.38 -15.74
C ALA A 378 18.24 -0.54 -16.39
N ALA A 379 19.24 -1.21 -16.99
CA ALA A 379 20.35 -0.53 -17.65
C ALA A 379 19.91 0.18 -18.94
N TRP A 380 18.90 -0.37 -19.62
CA TRP A 380 18.30 0.27 -20.79
C TRP A 380 17.55 1.55 -20.40
N ALA A 381 16.80 1.55 -19.29
CA ALA A 381 16.14 2.76 -18.79
C ALA A 381 17.12 3.88 -18.46
N ASP A 382 18.26 3.57 -17.83
CA ASP A 382 19.29 4.58 -17.52
C ASP A 382 19.93 5.14 -18.78
N ALA A 383 20.20 4.30 -19.79
CA ALA A 383 20.74 4.74 -21.07
C ALA A 383 19.77 5.63 -21.85
N LEU A 384 18.48 5.27 -21.83
CA LEU A 384 17.41 6.08 -22.38
C LEU A 384 17.34 7.44 -21.69
N LYS A 385 17.49 7.49 -20.36
CA LYS A 385 17.49 8.74 -19.59
C LYS A 385 18.73 9.59 -19.83
N ALA A 386 19.89 8.98 -20.04
CA ALA A 386 21.13 9.68 -20.37
C ALA A 386 21.06 10.33 -21.76
N THR A 387 20.47 9.63 -22.74
CA THR A 387 20.32 10.11 -24.12
C THR A 387 19.16 11.09 -24.26
N HIS A 388 18.12 10.91 -23.44
CA HIS A 388 16.95 11.76 -23.40
C HIS A 388 16.73 12.25 -21.95
N PRO A 389 17.44 13.33 -21.52
CA PRO A 389 17.38 13.85 -20.15
C PRO A 389 15.97 14.23 -19.70
N ASP A 390 15.07 14.55 -20.63
CA ASP A 390 13.67 14.88 -20.36
C ASP A 390 12.75 13.67 -20.26
N LEU A 391 13.25 12.45 -20.51
CA LEU A 391 12.45 11.23 -20.48
C LEU A 391 11.88 10.99 -19.07
N SER A 392 10.56 10.93 -18.96
CA SER A 392 9.91 10.70 -17.67
C SER A 392 10.07 9.24 -17.24
N ALA A 393 10.00 8.98 -15.92
CA ALA A 393 10.01 7.61 -15.41
C ALA A 393 8.82 6.77 -15.93
N ALA A 394 7.71 7.41 -16.29
CA ALA A 394 6.56 6.75 -16.88
C ALA A 394 6.83 6.33 -18.32
N ASP A 395 7.39 7.23 -19.13
CA ASP A 395 7.71 7.00 -20.53
C ASP A 395 8.82 5.96 -20.68
N ALA A 396 9.87 6.06 -19.85
CA ALA A 396 10.91 5.04 -19.78
C ALA A 396 10.35 3.68 -19.38
N ALA A 397 9.44 3.62 -18.40
CA ALA A 397 8.77 2.38 -18.01
C ALA A 397 7.92 1.79 -19.15
N ILE A 398 7.31 2.63 -19.99
CA ILE A 398 6.58 2.19 -21.18
C ILE A 398 7.55 1.54 -22.18
N ILE A 399 8.64 2.23 -22.53
CA ILE A 399 9.65 1.76 -23.49
C ILE A 399 10.32 0.46 -23.01
N VAL A 400 10.77 0.41 -21.76
CA VAL A 400 11.49 -0.76 -21.24
C VAL A 400 10.57 -1.89 -20.75
N GLY A 401 9.25 -1.68 -20.77
CA GLY A 401 8.26 -2.66 -20.34
C GLY A 401 8.30 -2.98 -18.84
N THR A 402 8.45 -1.98 -17.96
CA THR A 402 8.52 -2.17 -16.50
C THR A 402 7.54 -1.28 -15.72
N PHE A 403 7.61 -1.27 -14.39
CA PHE A 403 6.79 -0.40 -13.54
C PHE A 403 7.41 0.99 -13.39
N LYS A 404 6.58 2.04 -13.51
CA LYS A 404 6.99 3.42 -13.22
C LYS A 404 7.67 3.55 -11.86
N ASP A 405 7.15 2.90 -10.82
CA ASP A 405 7.69 3.00 -9.47
C ASP A 405 9.10 2.38 -9.35
N ASP A 406 9.40 1.35 -10.15
CA ASP A 406 10.72 0.75 -10.19
C ASP A 406 11.72 1.67 -10.90
N ILE A 407 11.29 2.31 -12.00
CA ILE A 407 12.09 3.32 -12.72
C ILE A 407 12.29 4.58 -11.90
N ALA A 408 11.25 5.10 -11.24
CA ALA A 408 11.30 6.32 -10.43
C ALA A 408 12.20 6.18 -9.20
N ARG A 409 12.46 4.96 -8.73
CA ARG A 409 13.40 4.68 -7.64
C ARG A 409 14.87 4.73 -8.10
N ARG A 410 15.14 4.69 -9.41
CA ARG A 410 16.49 4.70 -9.96
C ARG A 410 17.11 6.09 -9.85
N ALA A 411 18.42 6.13 -9.64
CA ALA A 411 19.16 7.39 -9.49
C ALA A 411 18.93 8.34 -10.68
N ALA A 412 18.96 7.81 -11.91
CA ALA A 412 18.77 8.59 -13.15
C ALA A 412 17.40 9.29 -13.26
N PHE A 413 16.37 8.82 -12.55
CA PHE A 413 15.01 9.35 -12.64
C PHE A 413 14.52 10.06 -11.38
N ARG A 414 15.38 10.22 -10.36
CA ARG A 414 15.04 11.01 -9.17
C ARG A 414 15.21 12.49 -9.50
N THR A 415 14.12 13.25 -9.40
CA THR A 415 14.14 14.71 -9.49
C THR A 415 14.64 15.30 -8.18
N VAL A 416 15.86 15.85 -8.21
CA VAL A 416 16.41 16.76 -7.20
C VAL A 416 16.23 18.18 -7.77
N SER A 417 15.91 19.19 -6.94
CA SER A 417 15.77 20.56 -7.45
C SER A 417 17.12 21.03 -8.05
N ALA A 418 17.12 21.92 -9.03
CA ALA A 418 18.38 22.39 -9.65
C ALA A 418 19.31 23.07 -8.63
N GLN A 419 18.74 23.75 -7.63
CA GLN A 419 19.49 24.33 -6.51
C GLN A 419 20.11 23.25 -5.61
N ASP A 420 19.34 22.23 -5.24
CA ASP A 420 19.86 21.13 -4.43
C ASP A 420 20.91 20.34 -5.22
N GLN A 421 20.72 20.14 -6.52
CA GLN A 421 21.68 19.45 -7.38
C GLN A 421 23.00 20.24 -7.49
N ALA A 422 22.94 21.55 -7.71
CA ALA A 422 24.13 22.41 -7.74
C ALA A 422 24.89 22.38 -6.40
N ARG A 423 24.16 22.44 -5.27
CA ARG A 423 24.75 22.30 -3.93
C ARG A 423 25.42 20.94 -3.73
N LEU A 424 24.81 19.85 -4.19
CA LEU A 424 25.39 18.51 -4.07
C LEU A 424 26.61 18.33 -4.97
N ASP A 425 26.61 18.93 -6.16
CA ASP A 425 27.75 18.90 -7.09
C ASP A 425 28.92 19.74 -6.55
N GLU A 426 28.66 20.86 -5.88
CA GLU A 426 29.67 21.65 -5.18
C GLU A 426 30.32 20.86 -4.03
N ILE A 427 29.51 20.21 -3.19
CA ILE A 427 30.00 19.35 -2.10
C ILE A 427 30.84 18.18 -2.66
N LYS A 428 30.40 17.60 -3.78
CA LYS A 428 31.11 16.51 -4.47
C LYS A 428 32.45 16.97 -5.04
N ALA A 429 32.52 18.19 -5.57
CA ALA A 429 33.75 18.78 -6.09
C ALA A 429 34.73 19.13 -4.97
N ALA A 430 34.23 19.62 -3.82
CA ALA A 430 35.04 19.93 -2.66
C ALA A 430 35.67 18.69 -2.00
N ILE A 431 34.97 17.54 -2.05
CA ILE A 431 35.44 16.29 -1.44
C ILE A 431 35.29 15.16 -2.47
N PRO A 432 36.23 15.05 -3.43
CA PRO A 432 36.20 13.99 -4.43
C PRO A 432 36.51 12.63 -3.80
N GLN A 433 36.00 11.57 -4.43
CA GLN A 433 36.29 10.20 -4.03
C GLN A 433 37.78 9.89 -4.25
N LEU A 434 38.48 9.43 -3.21
CA LEU A 434 39.88 9.01 -3.34
C LEU A 434 39.99 7.68 -4.10
N PRO A 435 41.08 7.46 -4.87
CA PRO A 435 41.31 6.18 -5.56
C PRO A 435 41.27 4.99 -4.59
N GLY A 436 40.43 3.99 -4.87
CA GLY A 436 40.25 2.81 -4.02
C GLY A 436 39.32 3.01 -2.81
N GLN A 437 38.82 4.22 -2.56
CA GLN A 437 37.88 4.48 -1.46
C GLN A 437 36.51 3.86 -1.76
N SER A 438 35.93 3.14 -0.80
CA SER A 438 34.56 2.64 -0.95
C SER A 438 33.55 3.79 -0.92
N LYS A 439 32.42 3.64 -1.62
CA LYS A 439 31.31 4.62 -1.61
C LYS A 439 30.81 4.94 -0.20
N GLY A 440 30.88 3.97 0.71
CA GLY A 440 30.50 4.16 2.11
C GLY A 440 31.51 5.01 2.89
N ALA A 441 32.81 4.75 2.73
CA ALA A 441 33.85 5.55 3.36
C ALA A 441 33.86 7.00 2.82
N TRP A 442 33.56 7.17 1.53
CA TRP A 442 33.38 8.49 0.94
C TRP A 442 32.16 9.21 1.52
N ALA A 443 31.03 8.51 1.73
CA ALA A 443 29.85 9.09 2.37
C ALA A 443 30.12 9.56 3.82
N ASP A 444 30.94 8.83 4.58
CA ASP A 444 31.31 9.23 5.95
C ASP A 444 32.20 10.48 5.94
N ALA A 445 33.16 10.55 5.00
CA ALA A 445 34.00 11.74 4.84
C ALA A 445 33.17 12.98 4.47
N LEU A 446 32.18 12.82 3.57
CA LEU A 446 31.24 13.89 3.21
C LEU A 446 30.41 14.35 4.42
N LYS A 447 29.98 13.43 5.27
CA LYS A 447 29.21 13.72 6.48
C LYS A 447 30.04 14.40 7.57
N ALA A 448 31.32 14.05 7.68
CA ALA A 448 32.24 14.68 8.62
C ALA A 448 32.49 16.16 8.27
N ALA A 449 32.63 16.47 6.98
CA ALA A 449 32.81 17.84 6.51
C ALA A 449 31.50 18.64 6.43
N HIS A 450 30.37 17.97 6.22
CA HIS A 450 29.05 18.57 6.20
C HIS A 450 28.12 17.87 7.21
N PRO A 451 28.15 18.26 8.50
CA PRO A 451 27.36 17.64 9.56
C PRO A 451 25.84 17.66 9.31
N ASP A 452 25.33 18.60 8.50
CA ASP A 452 23.92 18.69 8.13
C ASP A 452 23.54 17.81 6.91
N LEU A 453 24.51 17.17 6.26
CA LEU A 453 24.27 16.35 5.06
C LEU A 453 23.40 15.15 5.39
N SER A 454 22.25 15.01 4.74
CA SER A 454 21.37 13.88 4.99
C SER A 454 21.88 12.59 4.35
N ALA A 455 21.46 11.43 4.86
CA ALA A 455 21.76 10.14 4.22
C ALA A 455 21.17 10.01 2.80
N ALA A 456 20.13 10.80 2.47
CA ALA A 456 19.58 10.82 1.11
C ALA A 456 20.51 11.58 0.16
N ASP A 457 21.02 12.73 0.61
CA ASP A 457 21.90 13.62 -0.13
C ASP A 457 23.29 13.01 -0.34
N ALA A 458 23.86 12.43 0.71
CA ALA A 458 25.10 11.67 0.60
C ALA A 458 24.96 10.49 -0.38
N ALA A 459 23.83 9.78 -0.35
CA ALA A 459 23.58 8.68 -1.29
C ALA A 459 23.47 9.14 -2.75
N ILE A 460 23.02 10.39 -2.99
CA ILE A 460 23.02 11.02 -4.31
C ILE A 460 24.46 11.29 -4.75
N ILE A 461 25.27 11.94 -3.89
CA ILE A 461 26.66 12.28 -4.19
C ILE A 461 27.49 11.03 -4.50
N VAL A 462 27.39 9.99 -3.65
CA VAL A 462 28.22 8.77 -3.79
C VAL A 462 27.65 7.72 -4.76
N GLY A 463 26.48 7.99 -5.33
CA GLY A 463 25.79 7.05 -6.21
C GLY A 463 25.50 5.70 -5.53
N ALA A 464 24.90 5.74 -4.35
CA ALA A 464 24.55 4.57 -3.54
C ALA A 464 23.04 4.51 -3.21
N VAL A 465 22.60 3.39 -2.64
CA VAL A 465 21.23 3.25 -2.14
C VAL A 465 21.12 3.95 -0.78
N ARG A 466 20.15 4.85 -0.61
CA ARG A 466 19.89 5.58 0.65
C ARG A 466 19.88 4.67 1.88
N ARG A 467 19.29 3.49 1.77
CA ARG A 467 19.20 2.53 2.89
C ARG A 467 20.59 2.07 3.36
N ASP A 468 21.56 1.95 2.46
CA ASP A 468 22.90 1.48 2.77
C ASP A 468 23.75 2.59 3.40
N ILE A 469 23.46 3.85 3.09
CA ILE A 469 24.08 5.02 3.72
C ILE A 469 23.45 5.32 5.09
N ALA A 470 22.12 5.24 5.20
CA ALA A 470 21.39 5.55 6.43
C ALA A 470 21.67 4.60 7.60
N VAL A 471 22.27 3.42 7.35
CA VAL A 471 22.67 2.48 8.41
C VAL A 471 24.10 2.72 8.90
N ARG A 472 24.86 3.64 8.29
CA ARG A 472 26.23 3.96 8.72
C ARG A 472 26.20 4.86 9.95
N THR A 473 27.17 4.66 10.85
CA THR A 473 27.27 5.38 12.13
C THR A 473 27.26 6.89 11.95
N ALA A 474 27.98 7.42 10.94
CA ALA A 474 28.03 8.85 10.64
C ALA A 474 26.66 9.50 10.34
N PHE A 475 25.65 8.72 9.91
CA PHE A 475 24.33 9.21 9.53
C PHE A 475 23.23 8.86 10.55
N GLN A 476 23.59 8.25 11.68
CA GLN A 476 22.66 7.93 12.75
C GLN A 476 22.63 9.08 13.76
N THR A 477 21.44 9.61 14.06
CA THR A 477 21.27 10.67 15.06
C THR A 477 21.29 10.07 16.45
N VAL A 478 22.42 10.20 17.13
CA VAL A 478 22.65 9.76 18.51
C VAL A 478 22.99 11.01 19.32
N SER A 479 22.46 11.15 20.54
CA SER A 479 22.83 12.28 21.41
C SER A 479 24.36 12.24 21.67
N ALA A 480 25.01 13.39 21.87
CA ALA A 480 26.46 13.41 22.14
C ALA A 480 26.85 12.57 23.38
N GLN A 481 25.96 12.52 24.37
CA GLN A 481 26.11 11.70 25.58
C GLN A 481 25.99 10.21 25.27
N ASP A 482 24.99 9.80 24.48
CA ASP A 482 24.86 8.41 24.04
C ASP A 482 26.01 8.01 23.14
N GLN A 483 26.50 8.90 22.27
CA GLN A 483 27.64 8.64 21.40
C GLN A 483 28.91 8.41 22.22
N ALA A 484 29.21 9.27 23.20
CA ALA A 484 30.34 9.09 24.09
C ALA A 484 30.26 7.76 24.89
N ARG A 485 29.06 7.39 25.35
CA ARG A 485 28.82 6.10 26.02
C ARG A 485 29.09 4.91 25.08
N LEU A 486 28.64 4.99 23.83
CA LEU A 486 28.84 3.93 22.84
C LEU A 486 30.29 3.81 22.39
N ASP A 487 30.99 4.94 22.24
CA ASP A 487 32.42 4.99 21.91
C ASP A 487 33.26 4.40 23.04
N GLU A 488 32.91 4.68 24.30
CA GLU A 488 33.55 4.06 25.46
C GLU A 488 33.34 2.55 25.51
N ILE A 489 32.12 2.07 25.23
CA ILE A 489 31.82 0.64 25.11
C ILE A 489 32.64 -0.01 23.98
N ALA A 490 32.74 0.66 22.83
CA ALA A 490 33.54 0.19 21.70
C ALA A 490 35.05 0.14 22.03
N ARG A 491 35.55 1.07 22.84
CA ARG A 491 36.92 1.11 23.34
C ARG A 491 37.21 -0.02 24.33
N GLN A 492 36.25 -0.35 25.19
CA GLN A 492 36.37 -1.44 26.17
C GLN A 492 36.30 -2.83 25.51
N THR A 493 35.58 -2.95 24.39
CA THR A 493 35.50 -4.20 23.61
C THR A 493 35.83 -3.94 22.13
N PRO A 494 37.12 -3.76 21.77
CA PRO A 494 37.51 -3.44 20.40
C PRO A 494 37.30 -4.62 19.44
N GLN A 495 37.07 -4.31 18.16
CA GLN A 495 36.92 -5.32 17.12
C GLN A 495 38.27 -6.01 16.86
N LEU A 496 38.28 -7.35 16.91
CA LEU A 496 39.48 -8.11 16.61
C LEU A 496 39.75 -8.15 15.09
N PRO A 497 41.02 -8.20 14.65
CA PRO A 497 41.37 -8.33 13.23
C PRO A 497 40.68 -9.54 12.59
N GLY A 498 39.95 -9.32 11.47
CA GLY A 498 39.21 -10.37 10.76
C GLY A 498 37.85 -10.75 11.38
N GLN A 499 37.47 -10.16 12.52
CA GLN A 499 36.18 -10.43 13.15
C GLN A 499 35.05 -9.77 12.36
N SER A 500 34.00 -10.53 12.03
CA SER A 500 32.81 -9.94 11.40
C SER A 500 32.06 -9.02 12.36
N ASN A 501 31.41 -7.97 11.85
CA ASN A 501 30.57 -7.05 12.65
C ASN A 501 29.48 -7.79 13.46
N ALA A 502 29.06 -8.96 12.97
CA ALA A 502 28.09 -9.81 13.63
C ALA A 502 28.68 -10.53 14.85
N ALA A 503 29.90 -11.05 14.73
CA ALA A 503 30.62 -11.65 15.85
C ALA A 503 31.07 -10.60 16.87
N TRP A 504 31.47 -9.42 16.40
CA TRP A 504 31.79 -8.29 17.26
C TRP A 504 30.56 -7.82 18.07
N ALA A 505 29.37 -7.77 17.44
CA ALA A 505 28.13 -7.43 18.14
C ALA A 505 27.78 -8.44 19.26
N ASP A 506 28.03 -9.73 19.06
CA ASP A 506 27.80 -10.73 20.10
C ASP A 506 28.82 -10.61 21.25
N ALA A 507 30.08 -10.31 20.94
CA ALA A 507 31.11 -10.05 21.94
C ALA A 507 30.78 -8.80 22.78
N LEU A 508 30.32 -7.72 22.13
CA LEU A 508 29.83 -6.50 22.80
C LEU A 508 28.65 -6.80 23.72
N LYS A 509 27.72 -7.66 23.29
CA LYS A 509 26.55 -8.05 24.11
C LYS A 509 26.94 -8.93 25.30
N ALA A 510 27.98 -9.76 25.15
CA ALA A 510 28.50 -10.58 26.23
C ALA A 510 29.23 -9.73 27.29
N ALA A 511 30.02 -8.73 26.86
CA ALA A 511 30.71 -7.80 27.75
C ALA A 511 29.77 -6.76 28.39
N HIS A 512 28.71 -6.36 27.67
CA HIS A 512 27.72 -5.38 28.12
C HIS A 512 26.30 -5.98 27.98
N PRO A 513 25.84 -6.76 28.98
CA PRO A 513 24.54 -7.44 28.93
C PRO A 513 23.34 -6.52 28.74
N ASP A 514 23.44 -5.25 29.13
CA ASP A 514 22.37 -4.24 28.95
C ASP A 514 22.40 -3.57 27.57
N LEU A 515 23.40 -3.85 26.74
CA LEU A 515 23.55 -3.24 25.42
C LEU A 515 22.36 -3.61 24.51
N SER A 516 21.65 -2.59 24.04
CA SER A 516 20.50 -2.80 23.16
C SER A 516 20.93 -3.26 21.77
N ALA A 517 20.05 -3.94 21.04
CA ALA A 517 20.32 -4.32 19.65
C ALA A 517 20.40 -3.10 18.71
N ALA A 518 19.90 -1.93 19.12
CA ALA A 518 20.09 -0.69 18.40
C ALA A 518 21.50 -0.15 18.66
N ASP A 519 21.89 -0.06 19.93
CA ASP A 519 23.19 0.42 20.42
C ASP A 519 24.35 -0.39 19.85
N ALA A 520 24.25 -1.71 19.90
CA ALA A 520 25.23 -2.60 19.27
C ALA A 520 25.29 -2.41 17.75
N ALA A 521 24.16 -2.12 17.10
CA ALA A 521 24.13 -1.87 15.66
C ALA A 521 24.78 -0.53 15.28
N ILE A 522 24.70 0.48 16.17
CA ILE A 522 25.41 1.75 16.04
C ILE A 522 26.92 1.51 16.14
N ILE A 523 27.37 0.80 17.18
CA ILE A 523 28.79 0.51 17.41
C ILE A 523 29.39 -0.30 16.25
N VAL A 524 28.72 -1.36 15.81
CA VAL A 524 29.26 -2.26 14.78
C VAL A 524 28.97 -1.83 13.34
N GLY A 525 28.36 -0.65 13.15
CA GLY A 525 28.00 -0.12 11.83
C GLY A 525 27.12 -1.07 11.01
N ALA A 526 26.10 -1.68 11.64
CA ALA A 526 25.24 -2.69 11.04
C ALA A 526 23.75 -2.32 11.13
N SER A 527 22.88 -3.04 10.42
CA SER A 527 21.44 -2.80 10.56
C SER A 527 20.89 -3.39 11.86
N LYS A 528 20.13 -2.59 12.62
CA LYS A 528 19.39 -3.01 13.84
C LYS A 528 18.59 -4.30 13.61
N LYS A 529 17.94 -4.44 12.45
CA LYS A 529 17.13 -5.62 12.11
C LYS A 529 17.97 -6.90 11.99
N ARG A 530 19.23 -6.79 11.56
CA ARG A 530 20.17 -7.92 11.46
C ARG A 530 20.72 -8.30 12.83
N ILE A 531 21.06 -7.32 13.67
CA ILE A 531 21.56 -7.54 15.04
C ILE A 531 20.45 -8.08 15.95
N ALA A 532 19.25 -7.52 15.92
CA ALA A 532 18.10 -7.96 16.74
C ALA A 532 17.62 -9.40 16.44
N ARG A 533 18.05 -10.00 15.32
CA ARG A 533 17.75 -11.40 14.97
C ARG A 533 18.76 -12.40 15.55
N ARG A 534 19.90 -11.93 16.04
CA ARG A 534 20.97 -12.78 16.60
C ARG A 534 20.57 -13.33 17.95
N ALA A 535 21.09 -14.53 18.26
CA ALA A 535 20.77 -15.23 19.50
C ALA A 535 21.14 -14.41 20.75
N ALA A 536 22.31 -13.75 20.76
CA ALA A 536 22.77 -12.93 21.87
C ALA A 536 21.84 -11.76 22.23
N PHE A 537 21.03 -11.28 21.28
CA PHE A 537 20.10 -10.14 21.48
C PHE A 537 18.64 -10.58 21.60
N LYS A 538 18.36 -11.89 21.58
CA LYS A 538 17.02 -12.41 21.90
C LYS A 538 16.92 -12.50 23.42
N VAL A 539 15.93 -11.82 24.00
CA VAL A 539 15.61 -11.93 25.43
C VAL A 539 15.28 -13.39 25.74
N ILE A 540 16.16 -14.07 26.48
CA ILE A 540 15.89 -15.35 27.12
C ILE A 540 15.37 -15.01 28.51
N TRP A 541 14.09 -15.28 28.78
CA TRP A 541 13.57 -15.24 30.14
C TRP A 541 14.12 -16.48 30.87
N SER A 542 15.29 -16.37 31.48
CA SER A 542 15.78 -17.37 32.42
C SER A 542 15.22 -17.05 33.81
N CYS A 543 14.44 -17.99 34.34
CA CYS A 543 13.88 -17.95 35.68
C CYS A 543 15.01 -17.98 36.73
N PRO A 544 15.02 -17.14 37.78
CA PRO A 544 16.04 -17.21 38.81
C PRO A 544 15.91 -18.53 39.60
N GLN A 545 17.00 -19.29 39.69
CA GLN A 545 17.09 -20.44 40.59
C GLN A 545 16.97 -19.94 42.04
N LYS A 546 15.98 -20.46 42.76
CA LYS A 546 15.94 -20.39 44.23
C LYS A 546 17.10 -21.23 44.77
N THR A 547 18.16 -20.58 45.23
CA THR A 547 19.12 -21.19 46.16
C THR A 547 18.42 -21.40 47.50
N GLY A 548 18.19 -22.67 47.85
CA GLY A 548 17.75 -23.04 49.18
C GLY A 548 18.87 -22.81 50.18
N HIS A 549 18.65 -21.90 51.13
CA HIS A 549 19.30 -21.96 52.43
C HIS A 549 18.23 -22.38 53.45
N ALA A 550 18.29 -23.66 53.82
CA ALA A 550 17.78 -24.12 55.10
C ALA A 550 18.98 -24.19 56.04
N GLN A 551 18.96 -23.40 57.10
CA GLN A 551 19.70 -23.70 58.32
C GLN A 551 18.73 -23.60 59.50
N VAL A 552 18.90 -24.62 60.34
CA VAL A 552 18.28 -25.02 61.63
C VAL A 552 17.64 -23.91 62.43
#